data_AF-A0A367ABD9-F1
#
_entry.id   AF-A0A367ABD9-F1
#
_cell.length_a   1.000
_cell.length_b   1.000
_cell.length_c   1.000
_cell.angle_alpha   90.00
_cell.angle_beta   90.00
_cell.angle_gamma   90.00
#
_symmetry.space_group_name_H-M   'P 1'
#
loop_
_entity.id
_entity.type
_entity.pdbx_description
1 polymer ?
#
loop_
_entity_poly.entity_id
_entity_poly.type
_entity_poly.pdbx_seq_one_letter_code
_entity_poly.pdbx_strand_id
1 'polypeptide(L)'
;MGGPHDAPRRGVRRAPGGPHVRRPAARRRGSGVSGTTSWVTAELGIGLDVGSPPGSREAGAAVLDGVELGLRRNPLRAQLLVSRLLGKHVPAPVAEVLGTGHLLGDLVRDACAGRTPVVVGFAETATALGHAVAAVAGADGHQAPYLHTTRRPAPRGAQLVEFREEHSHATQQGLALLPGGLADAALHADVPLVLVDDEISTGRTAINAIRALHAVRPRSRYVVASLLDSRSEEQHRELDRVAADMGASVASVALLTGTVRTPHDVLERAAALLDRLPDPPAPGGAPVPVTRRTLVLPAGLPTLAAHGWDAGCERLLSDAVGAAAGSLPVHRDARTLVLGDEEFMYLPQRLAAALGGEVRTSTTTRSPAAVVDVPGYPLRTVLRFPATEDPGRTAFAYNVAPSGRPDPGNAPGFDDVVLVSDAPEGGHTDVLLGLLAASARRSVHLVRVRAAGAA
;
A
#
# COMPACT_ATOMS: atom_id res chain seq x y z
N MET A 1 22.03 -63.37 -5.99
CA MET A 1 20.63 -63.62 -5.55
C MET A 1 20.58 -63.21 -4.09
N GLY A 2 20.11 -62.02 -3.72
CA GLY A 2 18.82 -61.42 -4.01
C GLY A 2 18.09 -61.28 -2.67
N GLY A 3 18.28 -60.14 -2.00
CA GLY A 3 17.61 -59.72 -0.78
C GLY A 3 17.28 -58.21 -0.87
N PRO A 4 16.61 -57.62 0.12
CA PRO A 4 15.15 -57.73 0.26
C PRO A 4 14.42 -56.38 0.33
N HIS A 5 13.08 -56.45 0.34
CA HIS A 5 12.10 -55.45 0.78
C HIS A 5 11.95 -54.12 -0.01
N ASP A 6 10.90 -54.07 -0.84
CA ASP A 6 10.36 -52.83 -1.41
C ASP A 6 9.25 -52.27 -0.50
N ALA A 7 9.46 -51.04 -0.03
CA ALA A 7 8.48 -50.25 0.71
C ALA A 7 7.62 -49.42 -0.26
N PRO A 8 6.31 -49.21 0.01
CA PRO A 8 5.47 -48.41 -0.87
C PRO A 8 5.81 -46.92 -0.74
N ARG A 9 6.07 -46.28 -1.88
CA ARG A 9 6.32 -44.85 -2.05
C ARG A 9 5.19 -44.02 -1.46
N ARG A 10 5.52 -43.14 -0.50
CA ARG A 10 4.60 -42.09 -0.01
C ARG A 10 4.35 -41.09 -1.15
N GLY A 11 3.15 -41.13 -1.70
CA GLY A 11 2.64 -40.07 -2.57
C GLY A 11 2.53 -38.76 -1.81
N VAL A 12 3.24 -37.74 -2.27
CA VAL A 12 3.08 -36.35 -1.85
C VAL A 12 1.68 -35.90 -2.28
N ARG A 13 0.74 -35.92 -1.34
CA ARG A 13 -0.54 -35.24 -1.50
C ARG A 13 -0.26 -33.73 -1.48
N ARG A 14 -0.40 -33.08 -2.64
CA ARG A 14 -0.52 -31.62 -2.74
C ARG A 14 -1.65 -31.16 -1.80
N ALA A 15 -1.33 -30.22 -0.91
CA ALA A 15 -2.33 -29.50 -0.12
C ALA A 15 -3.25 -28.70 -1.06
N PRO A 16 -4.56 -28.57 -0.75
CA PRO A 16 -5.51 -27.83 -1.58
C PRO A 16 -5.26 -26.33 -1.50
N GLY A 17 -5.60 -25.64 -2.60
CA GLY A 17 -5.10 -24.32 -2.96
C GLY A 17 -5.56 -23.17 -2.08
N GLY A 18 -4.62 -22.28 -1.78
CA GLY A 18 -4.93 -20.89 -1.44
C GLY A 18 -5.56 -20.17 -2.63
N PRO A 19 -6.19 -19.00 -2.42
CA PRO A 19 -6.80 -18.23 -3.49
C PRO A 19 -5.73 -17.93 -4.55
N HIS A 20 -5.91 -18.48 -5.75
CA HIS A 20 -5.04 -18.21 -6.90
C HIS A 20 -5.18 -16.74 -7.29
N VAL A 21 -4.43 -15.86 -6.63
CA VAL A 21 -4.19 -14.50 -7.13
C VAL A 21 -3.35 -14.68 -8.39
N ARG A 22 -4.00 -14.59 -9.55
CA ARG A 22 -3.33 -14.67 -10.84
C ARG A 22 -2.22 -13.61 -10.86
N ARG A 23 -1.04 -13.97 -11.36
CA ARG A 23 -0.01 -12.99 -11.71
C ARG A 23 -0.68 -11.83 -12.48
N PRO A 24 -0.31 -10.57 -12.23
CA PRO A 24 -0.84 -9.44 -12.99
C PRO A 24 -0.76 -9.81 -14.47
N ALA A 25 -1.88 -9.76 -15.19
CA ALA A 25 -1.81 -9.93 -16.64
C ALA A 25 -0.83 -8.86 -17.13
N ALA A 26 0.14 -9.24 -17.96
CA ALA A 26 1.02 -8.27 -18.61
C ALA A 26 0.10 -7.19 -19.18
N ARG A 27 0.25 -5.94 -18.71
CA ARG A 27 -0.55 -4.83 -19.22
C ARG A 27 -0.37 -4.87 -20.73
N ARG A 28 -1.43 -5.25 -21.46
CA ARG A 28 -1.44 -5.08 -22.91
C ARG A 28 -1.09 -3.62 -23.10
N ARG A 29 -0.06 -3.34 -23.90
CA ARG A 29 0.18 -2.00 -24.44
C ARG A 29 -1.17 -1.55 -25.00
N GLY A 30 -1.94 -0.79 -24.24
CA GLY A 30 -2.95 0.08 -24.83
C GLY A 30 -2.11 0.95 -25.73
N SER A 31 -2.28 0.77 -27.04
CA SER A 31 -1.59 1.46 -28.13
C SER A 31 -0.76 2.62 -27.59
N GLY A 32 0.51 2.33 -27.32
CA GLY A 32 1.34 3.22 -26.54
C GLY A 32 1.26 4.60 -27.15
N VAL A 33 0.91 5.60 -26.35
CA VAL A 33 1.39 6.94 -26.62
C VAL A 33 2.85 6.98 -26.19
N SER A 34 3.67 6.20 -26.89
CA SER A 34 5.11 6.42 -26.95
C SER A 34 5.27 7.72 -27.71
N GLY A 35 5.28 8.84 -26.95
CA GLY A 35 5.43 10.18 -27.53
C GLY A 35 4.74 11.34 -26.81
N THR A 36 3.85 11.13 -25.82
CA THR A 36 3.27 12.26 -25.08
C THR A 36 3.97 12.49 -23.76
N THR A 37 4.70 13.60 -23.70
CA THR A 37 5.19 14.22 -22.48
C THR A 37 4.06 14.33 -21.44
N SER A 38 4.34 13.92 -20.19
CA SER A 38 3.34 14.04 -19.11
C SER A 38 2.95 15.51 -18.91
N TRP A 39 1.73 15.79 -18.42
CA TRP A 39 1.30 17.16 -18.16
C TRP A 39 2.25 17.87 -17.19
N VAL A 40 2.71 17.19 -16.13
CA VAL A 40 3.68 17.74 -15.18
C VAL A 40 5.01 18.08 -15.87
N THR A 41 5.48 17.23 -16.77
CA THR A 41 6.70 17.50 -17.54
C THR A 41 6.52 18.69 -18.48
N ALA A 42 5.37 18.82 -19.13
CA ALA A 42 5.08 19.93 -20.02
C ALA A 42 5.01 21.28 -19.27
N GLU A 43 4.36 21.32 -18.11
CA GLU A 43 4.18 22.55 -17.34
C GLU A 43 5.42 22.95 -16.52
N LEU A 44 6.14 21.96 -15.96
CA LEU A 44 7.19 22.21 -14.96
C LEU A 44 8.59 21.76 -15.40
N GLY A 45 8.72 21.06 -16.53
CA GLY A 45 10.01 20.52 -16.99
C GLY A 45 10.53 19.36 -16.15
N ILE A 46 9.70 18.77 -15.28
CA ILE A 46 10.10 17.64 -14.43
C ILE A 46 10.16 16.37 -15.28
N GLY A 47 11.35 15.77 -15.37
CA GLY A 47 11.56 14.48 -16.02
C GLY A 47 11.44 13.32 -15.04
N LEU A 48 10.87 12.21 -15.50
CA LEU A 48 10.87 10.94 -14.80
C LEU A 48 11.30 9.85 -15.77
N ASP A 49 12.41 9.20 -15.46
CA ASP A 49 12.79 7.94 -16.11
C ASP A 49 12.50 6.79 -15.17
N VAL A 50 11.78 5.78 -15.68
CA VAL A 50 11.52 4.54 -14.95
C VAL A 50 12.11 3.39 -15.74
N GLY A 51 12.81 2.50 -15.04
CA GLY A 51 13.40 1.28 -15.59
C GLY A 51 13.13 0.08 -14.68
N SER A 52 13.56 -1.08 -15.12
CA SER A 52 13.55 -2.30 -14.29
C SER A 52 14.99 -2.67 -13.91
N PRO A 53 15.28 -2.93 -12.62
CA PRO A 53 16.62 -3.31 -12.22
C PRO A 53 17.02 -4.69 -12.79
N PRO A 54 18.32 -4.97 -12.98
CA PRO A 54 18.78 -6.22 -13.57
C PRO A 54 18.23 -7.48 -12.89
N GLY A 55 18.12 -7.47 -11.56
CA GLY A 55 17.62 -8.59 -10.76
C GLY A 55 16.10 -8.79 -10.78
N SER A 56 15.34 -7.91 -11.42
CA SER A 56 13.88 -8.00 -11.47
C SER A 56 13.30 -7.65 -12.85
N ARG A 57 14.08 -7.75 -13.93
CA ARG A 57 13.66 -7.34 -15.29
C ARG A 57 12.27 -7.84 -15.70
N GLU A 58 11.97 -9.12 -15.48
CA GLU A 58 10.66 -9.69 -15.84
C GLU A 58 9.53 -9.10 -14.97
N ALA A 59 9.73 -9.08 -13.65
CA ALA A 59 8.75 -8.55 -12.70
C ALA A 59 8.52 -7.04 -12.87
N GLY A 60 9.59 -6.27 -13.08
CA GLY A 60 9.57 -4.84 -13.34
C GLY A 60 8.94 -4.50 -14.68
N ALA A 61 9.20 -5.28 -15.74
CA ALA A 61 8.57 -5.07 -17.05
C ALA A 61 7.04 -5.23 -16.98
N ALA A 62 6.52 -6.08 -16.09
CA ALA A 62 5.09 -6.25 -15.90
C ALA A 62 4.40 -4.99 -15.31
N VAL A 63 5.16 -4.10 -14.66
CA VAL A 63 4.64 -2.94 -13.92
C VAL A 63 5.29 -1.61 -14.31
N LEU A 64 6.04 -1.56 -15.42
CA LEU A 64 6.83 -0.40 -15.83
C LEU A 64 6.00 0.89 -16.01
N ASP A 65 4.78 0.75 -16.54
CA ASP A 65 3.82 1.85 -16.73
C ASP A 65 2.99 2.14 -15.46
N GLY A 66 3.45 1.67 -14.30
CA GLY A 66 2.73 1.73 -13.03
C GLY A 66 2.96 3.00 -12.21
N VAL A 67 3.87 3.88 -12.63
CA VAL A 67 4.24 5.10 -11.91
C VAL A 67 4.17 6.30 -12.84
N GLU A 68 3.48 7.35 -12.40
CA GLU A 68 3.30 8.60 -13.15
C GLU A 68 3.71 9.82 -12.30
N LEU A 69 3.98 10.95 -12.95
CA LEU A 69 4.22 12.22 -12.25
C LEU A 69 2.90 12.88 -11.86
N GLY A 70 2.79 13.22 -10.57
CA GLY A 70 1.81 14.12 -10.01
C GLY A 70 2.47 15.38 -9.44
N LEU A 71 1.64 16.33 -9.01
CA LEU A 71 2.07 17.57 -8.37
C LEU A 71 1.60 17.60 -6.92
N ARG A 72 2.51 17.83 -5.98
CA ARG A 72 2.19 18.05 -4.56
C ARG A 72 1.72 19.48 -4.35
N ARG A 73 0.90 19.69 -3.32
CA ARG A 73 0.71 21.02 -2.72
C ARG A 73 1.68 21.16 -1.54
N ASN A 74 2.96 21.43 -1.84
CA ASN A 74 4.03 21.51 -0.84
C ASN A 74 5.11 22.52 -1.28
N PRO A 75 5.57 23.44 -0.40
CA PRO A 75 6.53 24.48 -0.76
C PRO A 75 7.99 23.98 -0.92
N LEU A 76 8.31 22.80 -0.39
CA LEU A 76 9.66 22.22 -0.39
C LEU A 76 9.87 21.17 -1.48
N ARG A 77 8.80 20.58 -2.01
CA ARG A 77 8.87 19.52 -3.02
C ARG A 77 7.65 19.55 -3.94
N ALA A 78 7.87 19.84 -5.21
CA ALA A 78 6.79 19.92 -6.22
C ALA A 78 6.34 18.53 -6.70
N GLN A 79 7.27 17.61 -6.95
CA GLN A 79 6.98 16.31 -7.55
C GLN A 79 6.27 15.34 -6.59
N LEU A 80 5.31 14.59 -7.12
CA LEU A 80 4.71 13.41 -6.52
C LEU A 80 4.89 12.23 -7.48
N LEU A 81 5.33 11.08 -6.98
CA LEU A 81 5.24 9.85 -7.74
C LEU A 81 3.90 9.19 -7.42
N VAL A 82 3.05 9.06 -8.43
CA VAL A 82 1.71 8.50 -8.29
C VAL A 82 1.75 7.05 -8.76
N SER A 83 1.69 6.13 -7.81
CA SER A 83 1.60 4.70 -8.10
C SER A 83 0.17 4.30 -8.47
N ARG A 84 0.05 3.58 -9.58
CA ARG A 84 -1.16 2.88 -10.05
C ARG A 84 -1.21 1.43 -9.58
N LEU A 85 -0.22 1.00 -8.81
CA LEU A 85 -0.04 -0.37 -8.35
C LEU A 85 -0.47 -0.58 -6.89
N LEU A 86 -0.69 0.49 -6.13
CA LEU A 86 -0.94 0.42 -4.69
C LEU A 86 -2.42 0.46 -4.29
N GLY A 87 -3.29 0.98 -5.18
CA GLY A 87 -4.64 1.35 -4.77
C GLY A 87 -4.62 2.42 -3.66
N LYS A 88 -3.83 3.48 -3.85
CA LYS A 88 -3.73 4.62 -2.91
C LYS A 88 -4.45 5.85 -3.45
N HIS A 89 -3.83 6.52 -4.43
CA HIS A 89 -4.39 7.73 -5.05
C HIS A 89 -5.23 7.44 -6.30
N VAL A 90 -4.90 6.38 -7.03
CA VAL A 90 -5.62 5.94 -8.23
C VAL A 90 -6.27 4.60 -7.90
N PRO A 91 -7.62 4.49 -7.97
CA PRO A 91 -8.32 3.22 -7.79
C PRO A 91 -7.82 2.15 -8.75
N ALA A 92 -7.30 1.05 -8.20
CA ALA A 92 -6.66 0.00 -8.96
C ALA A 92 -7.42 -1.33 -8.82
N PRO A 93 -7.41 -2.21 -9.84
CA PRO A 93 -7.91 -3.57 -9.69
C PRO A 93 -7.18 -4.28 -8.56
N VAL A 94 -7.92 -4.85 -7.61
CA VAL A 94 -7.32 -5.46 -6.41
C VAL A 94 -6.36 -6.60 -6.72
N ALA A 95 -6.61 -7.37 -7.78
CA ALA A 95 -5.72 -8.43 -8.23
C ALA A 95 -4.34 -7.89 -8.69
N GLU A 96 -4.31 -6.72 -9.32
CA GLU A 96 -3.05 -6.06 -9.70
C GLU A 96 -2.30 -5.55 -8.45
N VAL A 97 -3.03 -5.00 -7.47
CA VAL A 97 -2.45 -4.49 -6.22
C VAL A 97 -1.78 -5.61 -5.42
N LEU A 98 -2.54 -6.68 -5.12
CA LEU A 98 -2.01 -7.82 -4.38
C LEU A 98 -0.92 -8.56 -5.18
N GLY A 99 -1.13 -8.73 -6.49
CA GLY A 99 -0.16 -9.36 -7.38
C GLY A 99 1.17 -8.60 -7.45
N THR A 100 1.15 -7.27 -7.44
CA THR A 100 2.38 -6.45 -7.38
C THR A 100 3.13 -6.67 -6.07
N GLY A 101 2.42 -6.70 -4.94
CA GLY A 101 3.04 -7.01 -3.65
C GLY A 101 3.64 -8.42 -3.62
N HIS A 102 2.99 -9.41 -4.24
CA HIS A 102 3.55 -10.76 -4.37
C HIS A 102 4.82 -10.79 -5.23
N LEU A 103 4.87 -10.03 -6.34
CA LEU A 103 6.10 -9.91 -7.15
C LEU A 103 7.27 -9.35 -6.34
N LEU A 104 7.03 -8.33 -5.51
CA LEU A 104 8.05 -7.81 -4.60
C LEU A 104 8.41 -8.84 -3.51
N GLY A 105 7.42 -9.58 -3.00
CA GLY A 105 7.62 -10.65 -2.02
C GLY A 105 8.47 -11.80 -2.53
N ASP A 106 8.36 -12.17 -3.81
CA ASP A 106 9.23 -13.15 -4.44
C ASP A 106 10.69 -12.68 -4.46
N LEU A 107 10.95 -11.41 -4.82
CA LEU A 107 12.30 -10.83 -4.76
C LEU A 107 12.86 -10.78 -3.32
N VAL A 108 12.00 -10.46 -2.35
CA VAL A 108 12.36 -10.46 -0.93
C VAL A 108 12.75 -11.86 -0.47
N ARG A 109 11.98 -12.90 -0.84
CA ARG A 109 12.27 -14.30 -0.49
C ARG A 109 13.64 -14.72 -1.02
N ASP A 110 13.95 -14.37 -2.26
CA ASP A 110 15.24 -14.67 -2.89
C ASP A 110 16.38 -13.94 -2.16
N ALA A 111 16.19 -12.66 -1.81
CA ALA A 111 17.16 -11.88 -1.03
C ALA A 111 17.34 -12.40 0.41
N CYS A 112 16.36 -13.11 0.96
CA CYS A 112 16.44 -13.76 2.27
C CYS A 112 17.10 -15.15 2.23
N ALA A 113 17.55 -15.62 1.06
CA ALA A 113 18.20 -16.92 0.88
C ALA A 113 17.36 -18.09 1.43
N GLY A 114 16.05 -18.05 1.20
CA GLY A 114 15.11 -19.12 1.60
C GLY A 114 14.77 -19.15 3.10
N ARG A 115 15.28 -18.21 3.91
CA ARG A 115 14.92 -18.09 5.33
C ARG A 115 13.65 -17.27 5.46
N THR A 116 12.74 -17.67 6.34
CA THR A 116 11.55 -16.86 6.66
C THR A 116 11.95 -15.57 7.38
N PRO A 117 11.69 -14.39 6.80
CA PRO A 117 12.02 -13.11 7.41
C PRO A 117 10.94 -12.65 8.40
N VAL A 118 11.22 -11.57 9.13
CA VAL A 118 10.19 -10.68 9.67
C VAL A 118 10.05 -9.49 8.72
N VAL A 119 8.82 -9.18 8.30
CA VAL A 119 8.53 -8.08 7.37
C VAL A 119 7.94 -6.90 8.14
N VAL A 120 8.47 -5.69 7.89
CA VAL A 120 8.00 -4.43 8.47
C VAL A 120 7.64 -3.47 7.33
N GLY A 121 6.34 -3.14 7.20
CA GLY A 121 5.89 -2.11 6.27
C GLY A 121 5.94 -0.71 6.88
N PHE A 122 6.26 0.31 6.08
CA PHE A 122 6.19 1.70 6.53
C PHE A 122 4.79 2.29 6.31
N ALA A 123 4.22 2.86 7.36
CA ALA A 123 3.03 3.66 7.23
C ALA A 123 3.30 4.88 6.33
N GLU A 124 2.30 5.44 5.66
CA GLU A 124 0.94 4.93 5.56
C GLU A 124 0.77 3.99 4.36
N THR A 125 1.50 4.27 3.28
CA THR A 125 1.26 3.65 1.97
C THR A 125 1.71 2.19 1.91
N ALA A 126 2.81 1.84 2.58
CA ALA A 126 3.35 0.49 2.52
C ALA A 126 2.73 -0.48 3.55
N THR A 127 1.69 -0.09 4.31
CA THR A 127 1.03 -0.99 5.27
C THR A 127 0.37 -2.18 4.58
N ALA A 128 -0.35 -1.97 3.49
CA ALA A 128 -0.93 -3.07 2.71
C ALA A 128 0.06 -3.73 1.75
N LEU A 129 1.02 -2.96 1.21
CA LEU A 129 2.10 -3.52 0.40
C LEU A 129 2.91 -4.54 1.20
N GLY A 130 3.27 -4.20 2.44
CA GLY A 130 4.00 -5.07 3.34
C GLY A 130 3.24 -6.36 3.68
N HIS A 131 1.91 -6.30 3.84
CA HIS A 131 1.09 -7.50 3.98
C HIS A 131 1.20 -8.42 2.76
N ALA A 132 1.07 -7.87 1.55
CA ALA A 132 1.17 -8.64 0.31
C ALA A 132 2.58 -9.23 0.12
N VAL A 133 3.63 -8.47 0.46
CA VAL A 133 5.01 -9.00 0.49
C VAL A 133 5.11 -10.17 1.47
N ALA A 134 4.63 -9.99 2.71
CA ALA A 134 4.70 -11.00 3.76
C ALA A 134 3.91 -12.27 3.42
N ALA A 135 2.86 -12.19 2.59
CA ALA A 135 2.07 -13.34 2.18
C ALA A 135 2.90 -14.43 1.45
N VAL A 136 4.01 -14.06 0.80
CA VAL A 136 4.84 -14.97 -0.03
C VAL A 136 6.35 -14.93 0.28
N ALA A 137 6.78 -14.06 1.18
CA ALA A 137 8.21 -13.83 1.48
C ALA A 137 8.86 -14.92 2.36
N GLY A 138 8.08 -15.78 3.00
CA GLY A 138 8.58 -16.86 3.84
C GLY A 138 9.26 -17.99 3.06
N ALA A 139 9.94 -18.87 3.80
CA ALA A 139 10.53 -20.09 3.24
C ALA A 139 9.48 -20.88 2.43
N ASP A 140 9.90 -21.45 1.30
CA ASP A 140 9.04 -22.19 0.37
C ASP A 140 7.80 -21.41 -0.15
N GLY A 141 7.81 -20.07 -0.04
CA GLY A 141 6.70 -19.21 -0.44
C GLY A 141 5.56 -19.14 0.59
N HIS A 142 5.81 -19.59 1.82
CA HIS A 142 4.86 -19.43 2.93
C HIS A 142 4.78 -17.98 3.42
N GLN A 143 3.80 -17.70 4.27
CA GLN A 143 3.64 -16.40 4.89
C GLN A 143 4.73 -16.14 5.95
N ALA A 144 5.28 -14.94 5.93
CA ALA A 144 6.19 -14.39 6.93
C ALA A 144 5.42 -13.62 8.04
N PRO A 145 5.92 -13.58 9.28
CA PRO A 145 5.44 -12.64 10.29
C PRO A 145 5.53 -11.20 9.80
N TYR A 146 4.47 -10.43 10.03
CA TYR A 146 4.35 -9.06 9.54
C TYR A 146 4.01 -8.06 10.65
N LEU A 147 4.61 -6.88 10.55
CA LEU A 147 4.35 -5.70 11.35
C LEU A 147 4.33 -4.47 10.43
N HIS A 148 3.78 -3.35 10.88
CA HIS A 148 4.05 -2.07 10.22
C HIS A 148 4.21 -0.96 11.23
N THR A 149 4.93 0.09 10.83
CA THR A 149 4.89 1.34 11.59
C THR A 149 3.49 1.93 11.52
N THR A 150 3.13 2.72 12.52
CA THR A 150 1.86 3.43 12.56
C THR A 150 2.08 4.84 13.10
N ARG A 151 1.14 5.72 12.78
CA ARG A 151 1.03 7.05 13.39
C ARG A 151 -0.01 7.07 14.52
N ARG A 152 -0.71 5.96 14.75
CA ARG A 152 -1.67 5.82 15.85
C ARG A 152 -0.94 5.69 17.19
N PRO A 153 -1.57 6.10 18.30
CA PRO A 153 -0.99 5.95 19.63
C PRO A 153 -0.60 4.51 19.92
N ALA A 154 0.60 4.31 20.49
CA ALA A 154 1.04 3.00 20.91
C ALA A 154 0.16 2.46 22.05
N PRO A 155 -0.21 1.16 22.05
CA PRO A 155 -0.94 0.56 23.15
C PRO A 155 -0.12 0.59 24.45
N ARG A 156 -0.81 0.60 25.59
CA ARG A 156 -0.15 0.57 26.91
C ARG A 156 0.74 -0.67 27.03
N GLY A 157 1.98 -0.46 27.50
CA GLY A 157 2.96 -1.53 27.69
C GLY A 157 3.79 -1.88 26.45
N ALA A 158 3.55 -1.25 25.30
CA ALA A 158 4.40 -1.42 24.13
C ALA A 158 5.75 -0.71 24.31
N GLN A 159 6.82 -1.36 23.87
CA GLN A 159 8.10 -0.72 23.60
C GLN A 159 8.02 -0.01 22.24
N LEU A 160 8.17 1.31 22.23
CA LEU A 160 8.13 2.09 21.01
C LEU A 160 9.53 2.23 20.40
N VAL A 161 9.69 1.80 19.15
CA VAL A 161 10.88 2.05 18.35
C VAL A 161 10.56 3.17 17.36
N GLU A 162 11.06 4.37 17.64
CA GLU A 162 10.83 5.56 16.80
C GLU A 162 12.00 5.78 15.85
N PHE A 163 11.71 6.21 14.63
CA PHE A 163 12.72 6.73 13.71
C PHE A 163 12.19 7.96 12.97
N ARG A 164 13.09 8.90 12.68
CA ARG A 164 12.74 10.19 12.06
C ARG A 164 12.77 10.10 10.54
N GLU A 165 11.69 10.54 9.92
CA GLU A 165 11.60 10.82 8.49
C GLU A 165 11.92 12.30 8.26
N GLU A 166 13.06 12.62 7.65
CA GLU A 166 13.58 14.00 7.61
C GLU A 166 12.86 14.93 6.62
N HIS A 167 11.83 14.45 5.91
CA HIS A 167 11.13 15.20 4.86
C HIS A 167 9.59 15.30 5.06
N SER A 168 9.08 14.96 6.25
CA SER A 168 7.65 15.01 6.57
C SER A 168 7.38 15.98 7.72
N HIS A 169 6.73 17.12 7.43
CA HIS A 169 6.41 18.19 8.40
C HIS A 169 5.46 17.82 9.56
N ALA A 170 5.06 16.56 9.76
CA ALA A 170 4.30 16.15 10.96
C ALA A 170 4.30 14.62 11.19
N THR A 171 4.40 14.24 12.47
CA THR A 171 4.22 12.93 13.13
C THR A 171 5.31 11.87 12.94
N GLN A 172 6.04 11.59 14.03
CA GLN A 172 6.86 10.40 14.21
C GLN A 172 6.02 9.16 13.90
N GLN A 173 6.54 8.28 13.03
CA GLN A 173 6.03 6.92 12.91
C GLN A 173 6.84 6.03 13.83
N GLY A 174 6.15 5.14 14.52
CA GLY A 174 6.78 4.21 15.45
C GLY A 174 6.38 2.77 15.15
N LEU A 175 7.28 1.86 15.47
CA LEU A 175 6.97 0.44 15.59
C LEU A 175 6.70 0.14 17.07
N ALA A 176 5.46 -0.22 17.40
CA ALA A 176 5.06 -0.54 18.77
C ALA A 176 5.16 -2.05 18.99
N LEU A 177 6.18 -2.46 19.74
CA LEU A 177 6.47 -3.86 20.05
C LEU A 177 5.80 -4.26 21.36
N LEU A 178 4.91 -5.26 21.32
CA LEU A 178 4.26 -5.81 22.50
C LEU A 178 5.05 -7.01 23.05
N PRO A 179 5.37 -7.03 24.36
CA PRO A 179 5.94 -8.21 25.01
C PRO A 179 5.03 -9.43 24.85
N GLY A 180 5.57 -10.57 24.42
CA GLY A 180 4.80 -11.79 24.15
C GLY A 180 3.84 -11.68 22.95
N GLY A 181 3.95 -10.62 22.15
CA GLY A 181 3.15 -10.41 20.95
C GLY A 181 3.45 -11.43 19.84
N LEU A 182 2.59 -11.46 18.83
CA LEU A 182 2.61 -12.44 17.73
C LEU A 182 3.96 -12.50 16.98
N ALA A 183 4.63 -11.35 16.87
CA ALA A 183 5.93 -11.24 16.25
C ALA A 183 7.11 -11.31 17.24
N ASP A 184 6.87 -11.36 18.55
CA ASP A 184 7.92 -11.21 19.57
C ASP A 184 8.96 -12.35 19.50
N ALA A 185 8.50 -13.59 19.37
CA ALA A 185 9.41 -14.75 19.20
C ALA A 185 10.25 -14.64 17.91
N ALA A 186 9.64 -14.22 16.79
CA ALA A 186 10.35 -13.99 15.54
C ALA A 186 11.28 -12.76 15.60
N LEU A 187 10.91 -11.78 16.44
CA LEU A 187 11.71 -10.60 16.71
C LEU A 187 12.94 -10.91 17.58
N HIS A 188 12.90 -11.98 18.38
CA HIS A 188 14.02 -12.47 19.19
C HIS A 188 15.01 -13.36 18.42
N ALA A 189 14.57 -14.01 17.34
CA ALA A 189 15.45 -14.82 16.50
C ALA A 189 16.27 -13.94 15.53
N ASP A 190 17.53 -14.30 15.29
CA ASP A 190 18.35 -13.67 14.24
C ASP A 190 17.95 -14.16 12.85
N VAL A 191 16.74 -13.83 12.40
CA VAL A 191 16.25 -14.04 11.02
C VAL A 191 16.35 -12.75 10.21
N PRO A 192 16.32 -12.77 8.85
CA PRO A 192 16.37 -11.54 8.08
C PRO A 192 15.23 -10.57 8.46
N LEU A 193 15.53 -9.28 8.55
CA LEU A 193 14.53 -8.24 8.76
C LEU A 193 14.32 -7.44 7.47
N VAL A 194 13.09 -7.45 6.97
CA VAL A 194 12.71 -6.80 5.71
C VAL A 194 11.99 -5.49 6.03
N LEU A 195 12.46 -4.38 5.47
CA LEU A 195 11.79 -3.08 5.51
C LEU A 195 11.14 -2.84 4.15
N VAL A 196 9.83 -2.62 4.13
CA VAL A 196 9.04 -2.41 2.91
C VAL A 196 8.55 -0.97 2.85
N ASP A 197 8.85 -0.30 1.76
CA ASP A 197 8.36 1.04 1.43
C ASP A 197 7.76 1.07 0.01
N ASP A 198 7.01 2.11 -0.35
CA ASP A 198 6.53 2.27 -1.73
C ASP A 198 7.57 2.93 -2.63
N GLU A 199 8.21 4.02 -2.16
CA GLU A 199 9.26 4.77 -2.87
C GLU A 199 10.48 4.95 -1.97
N ILE A 200 11.67 4.63 -2.47
CA ILE A 200 12.92 5.01 -1.80
C ILE A 200 13.64 6.07 -2.63
N SER A 201 13.93 7.21 -2.00
CA SER A 201 14.65 8.32 -2.61
C SER A 201 16.10 8.40 -2.15
N THR A 202 16.34 8.80 -0.90
CA THR A 202 17.69 8.96 -0.34
C THR A 202 18.17 7.75 0.45
N GLY A 203 17.26 6.87 0.89
CA GLY A 203 17.56 5.77 1.80
C GLY A 203 17.70 6.16 3.28
N ARG A 204 17.65 7.45 3.62
CA ARG A 204 17.81 7.94 5.01
C ARG A 204 16.78 7.35 5.98
N THR A 205 15.51 7.24 5.55
CA THR A 205 14.46 6.61 6.35
C THR A 205 14.79 5.15 6.67
N ALA A 206 15.23 4.37 5.68
CA ALA A 206 15.65 2.98 5.88
C ALA A 206 16.88 2.88 6.80
N ILE A 207 17.89 3.74 6.61
CA ILE A 207 19.08 3.79 7.49
C ILE A 207 18.67 4.07 8.94
N ASN A 208 17.81 5.06 9.17
CA ASN A 208 17.35 5.44 10.51
C ASN A 208 16.55 4.30 11.15
N ALA A 209 15.66 3.66 10.39
CA ALA A 209 14.90 2.50 10.86
C ALA A 209 15.81 1.31 11.21
N ILE A 210 16.78 0.98 10.35
CA ILE A 210 17.74 -0.11 10.62
C ILE A 210 18.52 0.20 11.89
N ARG A 211 19.06 1.41 12.06
CA ARG A 211 19.80 1.78 13.29
C ARG A 211 18.93 1.64 14.54
N ALA A 212 17.71 2.17 14.51
CA ALA A 212 16.79 2.11 15.64
C ALA A 212 16.40 0.66 15.99
N LEU A 213 16.10 -0.16 14.97
CA LEU A 213 15.74 -1.56 15.14
C LEU A 213 16.93 -2.41 15.58
N HIS A 214 18.12 -2.16 15.02
CA HIS A 214 19.34 -2.89 15.35
C HIS A 214 19.74 -2.65 16.81
N ALA A 215 19.53 -1.44 17.34
CA ALA A 215 19.84 -1.10 18.73
C ALA A 215 18.99 -1.91 19.75
N VAL A 216 17.79 -2.34 19.38
CA VAL A 216 16.89 -3.09 20.26
C VAL A 216 16.80 -4.58 19.93
N ARG A 217 16.88 -4.93 18.64
CA ARG A 217 16.73 -6.28 18.08
C ARG A 217 17.75 -6.46 16.93
N PRO A 218 19.05 -6.64 17.24
CA PRO A 218 20.12 -6.77 16.24
C PRO A 218 19.83 -7.87 15.23
N ARG A 219 20.27 -7.65 13.98
CA ARG A 219 20.15 -8.63 12.89
C ARG A 219 21.46 -8.74 12.14
N SER A 220 21.81 -9.95 11.74
CA SER A 220 22.93 -10.20 10.81
C SER A 220 22.59 -9.83 9.35
N ARG A 221 21.29 -9.76 9.02
CA ARG A 221 20.83 -9.47 7.66
C ARG A 221 19.57 -8.59 7.62
N TYR A 222 19.66 -7.54 6.83
CA TYR A 222 18.56 -6.65 6.46
C TYR A 222 18.23 -6.77 4.98
N VAL A 223 16.96 -6.55 4.64
CA VAL A 223 16.52 -6.36 3.26
C VAL A 223 15.69 -5.10 3.21
N VAL A 224 15.99 -4.22 2.25
CA VAL A 224 15.21 -3.01 1.98
C VAL A 224 14.50 -3.23 0.66
N ALA A 225 13.16 -3.23 0.69
CA ALA A 225 12.29 -3.57 -0.41
C ALA A 225 11.40 -2.39 -0.79
N SER A 226 11.27 -2.10 -2.08
CA SER A 226 10.38 -1.04 -2.56
C SER A 226 9.74 -1.31 -3.91
N LEU A 227 8.66 -0.61 -4.24
CA LEU A 227 8.16 -0.63 -5.62
C LEU A 227 9.12 0.12 -6.53
N LEU A 228 9.57 1.31 -6.12
CA LEU A 228 10.48 2.16 -6.88
C LEU A 228 11.68 2.58 -6.02
N ASP A 229 12.88 2.25 -6.49
CA ASP A 229 14.12 2.74 -5.90
C ASP A 229 14.77 3.80 -6.80
N SER A 230 14.94 5.01 -6.27
CA SER A 230 15.56 6.15 -6.96
C SER A 230 16.91 6.54 -6.39
N ARG A 231 17.51 5.67 -5.56
CA ARG A 231 18.82 5.94 -4.97
C ARG A 231 19.92 5.92 -6.00
N SER A 232 20.87 6.82 -5.81
CA SER A 232 22.17 6.77 -6.48
C SER A 232 23.02 5.61 -5.96
N GLU A 233 24.03 5.20 -6.74
CA GLU A 233 25.00 4.20 -6.28
C GLU A 233 25.70 4.60 -4.98
N GLU A 234 25.94 5.90 -4.76
CA GLU A 234 26.53 6.39 -3.52
C GLU A 234 25.63 6.14 -2.31
N GLN A 235 24.33 6.39 -2.44
CA GLN A 235 23.34 6.13 -1.39
C GLN A 235 23.15 4.63 -1.13
N HIS A 236 23.28 3.78 -2.15
CA HIS A 236 23.37 2.33 -1.94
C HIS A 236 24.62 1.95 -1.13
N ARG A 237 25.80 2.46 -1.52
CA ARG A 237 27.06 2.22 -0.80
C ARG A 237 27.04 2.77 0.63
N GLU A 238 26.33 3.86 0.88
CA GLU A 238 26.13 4.41 2.22
C GLU A 238 25.34 3.45 3.10
N LEU A 239 24.24 2.91 2.60
CA LEU A 239 23.46 1.90 3.32
C LEU A 239 24.30 0.65 3.62
N ASP A 240 25.10 0.19 2.64
CA ASP A 240 25.99 -0.96 2.82
C ASP A 240 27.04 -0.70 3.92
N ARG A 241 27.66 0.49 3.91
CA ARG A 241 28.63 0.92 4.94
C ARG A 241 27.99 0.96 6.32
N VAL A 242 26.81 1.58 6.44
CA VAL A 242 26.09 1.65 7.72
C VAL A 242 25.77 0.25 8.25
N ALA A 243 25.30 -0.66 7.40
CA ALA A 243 25.04 -2.04 7.81
C ALA A 243 26.31 -2.75 8.28
N ALA A 244 27.42 -2.60 7.53
CA ALA A 244 28.70 -3.20 7.87
C ALA A 244 29.27 -2.68 9.20
N ASP A 245 29.15 -1.38 9.48
CA ASP A 245 29.57 -0.76 10.75
C ASP A 245 28.80 -1.34 11.95
N MET A 246 27.57 -1.84 11.72
CA MET A 246 26.75 -2.55 12.73
C MET A 246 27.01 -4.07 12.75
N GLY A 247 27.98 -4.58 11.99
CA GLY A 247 28.24 -6.02 11.88
C GLY A 247 27.13 -6.78 11.13
N ALA A 248 26.38 -6.10 10.27
CA ALA A 248 25.26 -6.66 9.51
C ALA A 248 25.50 -6.57 7.99
N SER A 249 24.74 -7.34 7.23
CA SER A 249 24.62 -7.20 5.78
C SER A 249 23.27 -6.62 5.40
N VAL A 250 23.20 -5.95 4.25
CA VAL A 250 21.95 -5.40 3.70
C VAL A 250 21.83 -5.73 2.21
N ALA A 251 20.63 -6.07 1.77
CA ALA A 251 20.30 -6.21 0.36
C ALA A 251 19.18 -5.22 0.00
N SER A 252 19.26 -4.60 -1.18
CA SER A 252 18.18 -3.76 -1.72
C SER A 252 17.49 -4.47 -2.86
N VAL A 253 16.16 -4.57 -2.82
CA VAL A 253 15.34 -5.14 -3.89
C VAL A 253 14.24 -4.16 -4.29
N ALA A 254 13.99 -4.05 -5.59
CA ALA A 254 12.92 -3.21 -6.12
C ALA A 254 12.31 -3.78 -7.40
N LEU A 255 11.05 -3.47 -7.65
CA LEU A 255 10.42 -3.78 -8.94
C LEU A 255 10.85 -2.79 -10.02
N LEU A 256 11.02 -1.52 -9.66
CA LEU A 256 11.35 -0.44 -10.55
C LEU A 256 12.53 0.37 -10.03
N THR A 257 13.28 0.95 -10.96
CA THR A 257 14.26 2.00 -10.69
C THR A 257 13.73 3.32 -11.22
N GLY A 258 13.97 4.42 -10.51
CA GLY A 258 13.50 5.75 -10.87
C GLY A 258 14.61 6.79 -10.92
N THR A 259 14.49 7.76 -11.83
CA THR A 259 15.28 8.99 -11.75
C THR A 259 14.39 10.17 -12.03
N VAL A 260 14.24 11.04 -11.02
CA VAL A 260 13.50 12.29 -11.15
C VAL A 260 14.50 13.42 -11.42
N ARG A 261 14.29 14.15 -12.50
CA ARG A 261 15.06 15.35 -12.85
C ARG A 261 14.18 16.57 -12.70
N THR A 262 14.60 17.50 -11.85
CA THR A 262 13.89 18.76 -11.61
C THR A 262 14.74 19.95 -12.05
N PRO A 263 14.18 20.92 -12.79
CA PRO A 263 14.83 22.22 -13.02
C PRO A 263 15.12 22.94 -11.70
N HIS A 264 16.12 23.83 -11.69
CA HIS A 264 16.52 24.58 -10.49
C HIS A 264 15.41 25.50 -9.97
N ASP A 265 14.55 26.01 -10.85
CA ASP A 265 13.44 26.92 -10.57
C ASP A 265 12.09 26.18 -10.41
N VAL A 266 12.09 24.85 -10.24
CA VAL A 266 10.87 24.03 -10.21
C VAL A 266 9.88 24.45 -9.12
N LEU A 267 10.36 24.89 -7.96
CA LEU A 267 9.50 25.27 -6.83
C LEU A 267 8.75 26.57 -7.11
N GLU A 268 9.42 27.55 -7.75
CA GLU A 268 8.82 28.81 -8.16
C GLU A 268 7.76 28.57 -9.25
N ARG A 269 8.09 27.75 -10.25
CA ARG A 269 7.14 27.37 -11.32
C ARG A 269 5.93 26.62 -10.75
N ALA A 270 6.16 25.70 -9.81
CA ALA A 270 5.09 24.94 -9.18
C ALA A 270 4.16 25.84 -8.36
N ALA A 271 4.70 26.78 -7.57
CA ALA A 271 3.90 27.75 -6.84
C ALA A 271 3.03 28.60 -7.79
N ALA A 272 3.64 29.18 -8.83
CA ALA A 272 2.93 29.99 -9.82
C ALA A 272 1.89 29.19 -10.63
N LEU A 273 2.09 27.89 -10.84
CA LEU A 273 1.10 27.01 -11.44
C LEU A 273 -0.06 26.73 -10.48
N LEU A 274 0.24 26.35 -9.23
CA LEU A 274 -0.77 26.04 -8.20
C LEU A 274 -1.70 27.22 -7.93
N ASP A 275 -1.20 28.45 -7.95
CA ASP A 275 -1.98 29.68 -7.75
C ASP A 275 -2.97 29.95 -8.89
N ARG A 276 -2.69 29.44 -10.09
CA ARG A 276 -3.54 29.59 -11.28
C ARG A 276 -4.51 28.43 -11.48
N LEU A 277 -4.31 27.31 -10.79
CA LEU A 277 -5.18 26.15 -10.93
C LEU A 277 -6.55 26.45 -10.29
N PRO A 278 -7.66 26.17 -10.99
CA PRO A 278 -8.98 26.29 -10.38
C PRO A 278 -9.13 25.31 -9.21
N ASP A 279 -9.98 25.66 -8.26
CA ASP A 279 -10.38 24.68 -7.25
C ASP A 279 -11.15 23.53 -7.92
N PRO A 280 -10.85 22.27 -7.56
CA PRO A 280 -11.57 21.13 -8.10
C PRO A 280 -13.05 21.22 -7.68
N PRO A 281 -13.99 20.93 -8.60
CA PRO A 281 -15.41 21.01 -8.29
C PRO A 281 -15.78 19.98 -7.21
N ALA A 282 -16.72 20.36 -6.34
CA ALA A 282 -17.36 19.41 -5.43
C ALA A 282 -18.17 18.37 -6.23
N PRO A 283 -18.37 17.14 -5.70
CA PRO A 283 -19.26 16.18 -6.33
C PRO A 283 -20.69 16.75 -6.40
N GLY A 284 -21.27 16.73 -7.61
CA GLY A 284 -22.57 17.35 -7.90
C GLY A 284 -23.70 16.35 -8.20
N GLY A 285 -23.48 15.05 -8.00
CA GLY A 285 -24.51 14.03 -8.20
C GLY A 285 -25.62 14.11 -7.16
N ALA A 286 -26.84 13.69 -7.54
CA ALA A 286 -27.92 13.50 -6.58
C ALA A 286 -27.51 12.42 -5.55
N PRO A 287 -27.59 12.68 -4.23
CA PRO A 287 -27.14 11.71 -3.23
C PRO A 287 -27.86 10.37 -3.35
N VAL A 288 -27.09 9.29 -3.39
CA VAL A 288 -27.61 7.91 -3.42
C VAL A 288 -27.80 7.33 -2.00
N PRO A 289 -28.57 6.23 -1.84
CA PRO A 289 -28.75 5.60 -0.54
C PRO A 289 -27.45 5.15 0.12
N VAL A 290 -27.37 5.37 1.44
CA VAL A 290 -26.25 4.94 2.29
C VAL A 290 -26.73 3.87 3.26
N THR A 291 -26.07 2.71 3.28
CA THR A 291 -26.29 1.66 4.27
C THR A 291 -25.09 1.55 5.21
N ARG A 292 -25.33 1.16 6.47
CA ARG A 292 -24.28 1.01 7.48
C ARG A 292 -24.31 -0.39 8.06
N ARG A 293 -23.15 -1.02 8.21
CA ARG A 293 -22.97 -2.36 8.78
C ARG A 293 -21.75 -2.38 9.68
N THR A 294 -21.79 -3.23 10.69
CA THR A 294 -20.65 -3.51 11.57
C THR A 294 -20.13 -4.91 11.26
N LEU A 295 -18.83 -5.01 11.01
CA LEU A 295 -18.09 -6.27 10.93
C LEU A 295 -17.29 -6.44 12.22
N VAL A 296 -17.71 -7.37 13.07
CA VAL A 296 -16.94 -7.77 14.26
C VAL A 296 -15.98 -8.88 13.84
N LEU A 297 -14.69 -8.63 13.99
CA LEU A 297 -13.64 -9.60 13.68
C LEU A 297 -13.61 -10.72 14.73
N PRO A 298 -13.25 -11.95 14.35
CA PRO A 298 -13.02 -13.03 15.30
C PRO A 298 -11.97 -12.69 16.36
N ALA A 299 -12.05 -13.33 17.52
CA ALA A 299 -11.00 -13.23 18.54
C ALA A 299 -9.64 -13.66 17.96
N GLY A 300 -8.59 -12.90 18.26
CA GLY A 300 -7.24 -13.13 17.73
C GLY A 300 -6.96 -12.46 16.37
N LEU A 301 -7.93 -11.79 15.76
CA LEU A 301 -7.72 -11.00 14.55
C LEU A 301 -7.76 -9.49 14.86
N PRO A 302 -6.61 -8.80 14.85
CA PRO A 302 -6.59 -7.33 15.01
C PRO A 302 -7.11 -6.65 13.74
N THR A 303 -7.53 -5.38 13.85
CA THR A 303 -7.92 -4.58 12.67
C THR A 303 -6.71 -4.23 11.79
N LEU A 304 -5.55 -4.00 12.43
CA LEU A 304 -4.28 -3.69 11.77
C LEU A 304 -3.16 -4.62 12.24
N ALA A 305 -2.11 -4.75 11.42
CA ALA A 305 -0.91 -5.51 11.75
C ALA A 305 0.15 -4.70 12.51
N ALA A 306 -0.16 -3.49 12.98
CA ALA A 306 0.78 -2.61 13.68
C ALA A 306 1.50 -3.27 14.87
N HIS A 307 0.91 -4.33 15.44
CA HIS A 307 1.45 -5.06 16.59
C HIS A 307 1.65 -6.57 16.34
N GLY A 308 1.53 -7.00 15.08
CA GLY A 308 1.87 -8.35 14.65
C GLY A 308 0.76 -9.00 13.85
N TRP A 309 1.16 -9.76 12.84
CA TRP A 309 0.29 -10.54 11.98
C TRP A 309 0.96 -11.82 11.51
N ASP A 310 0.25 -12.94 11.58
CA ASP A 310 0.76 -14.27 11.23
C ASP A 310 -0.22 -15.05 10.36
N ALA A 311 0.11 -16.31 10.07
CA ALA A 311 -0.72 -17.18 9.25
C ALA A 311 -2.07 -17.50 9.91
N GLY A 312 -2.17 -17.44 11.25
CA GLY A 312 -3.42 -17.58 11.99
C GLY A 312 -4.36 -16.41 11.73
N CYS A 313 -3.84 -15.18 11.83
CA CYS A 313 -4.59 -13.97 11.46
C CYS A 313 -5.08 -14.07 10.02
N GLU A 314 -4.28 -14.59 9.09
CA GLU A 314 -4.72 -14.67 7.70
C GLU A 314 -5.89 -15.62 7.44
N ARG A 315 -5.88 -16.77 8.11
CA ARG A 315 -7.01 -17.70 8.01
C ARG A 315 -8.29 -17.06 8.54
N LEU A 316 -8.21 -16.44 9.73
CA LEU A 316 -9.34 -15.73 10.33
C LEU A 316 -9.84 -14.58 9.44
N LEU A 317 -8.93 -13.82 8.84
CA LEU A 317 -9.30 -12.74 7.92
C LEU A 317 -10.03 -13.30 6.70
N SER A 318 -9.49 -14.34 6.08
CA SER A 318 -10.10 -14.97 4.90
C SER A 318 -11.54 -15.41 5.14
N ASP A 319 -11.80 -16.04 6.29
CA ASP A 319 -13.15 -16.48 6.66
C ASP A 319 -14.08 -15.27 6.92
N ALA A 320 -13.60 -14.27 7.66
CA ALA A 320 -14.37 -13.07 7.98
C ALA A 320 -14.74 -12.24 6.74
N VAL A 321 -13.79 -12.02 5.82
CA VAL A 321 -14.06 -11.25 4.59
C VAL A 321 -14.91 -12.04 3.60
N GLY A 322 -14.79 -13.37 3.55
CA GLY A 322 -15.65 -14.22 2.74
C GLY A 322 -17.11 -14.12 3.17
N ALA A 323 -17.37 -14.20 4.48
CA ALA A 323 -18.71 -14.02 5.03
C ALA A 323 -19.24 -12.59 4.80
N ALA A 324 -18.41 -11.56 5.02
CA ALA A 324 -18.78 -10.17 4.80
C ALA A 324 -19.16 -9.91 3.33
N ALA A 325 -18.32 -10.35 2.39
CA ALA A 325 -18.53 -10.21 0.95
C ALA A 325 -19.85 -10.84 0.49
N GLY A 326 -20.18 -12.04 0.98
CA GLY A 326 -21.43 -12.72 0.64
C GLY A 326 -22.70 -12.00 1.11
N SER A 327 -22.59 -11.11 2.09
CA SER A 327 -23.73 -10.38 2.68
C SER A 327 -23.88 -8.94 2.20
N LEU A 328 -22.87 -8.40 1.50
CA LEU A 328 -22.84 -7.02 1.05
C LEU A 328 -23.74 -6.85 -0.18
N PRO A 329 -24.70 -5.89 -0.16
CA PRO A 329 -25.65 -5.70 -1.25
C PRO A 329 -25.04 -4.86 -2.38
N VAL A 330 -23.85 -5.25 -2.87
CA VAL A 330 -23.23 -4.67 -4.07
C VAL A 330 -23.75 -5.39 -5.31
N HIS A 331 -23.89 -4.67 -6.41
CA HIS A 331 -24.41 -5.24 -7.65
C HIS A 331 -23.30 -6.01 -8.37
N ARG A 332 -23.58 -7.24 -8.80
CA ARG A 332 -22.56 -8.11 -9.43
C ARG A 332 -22.05 -7.59 -10.78
N ASP A 333 -22.85 -6.77 -11.45
CA ASP A 333 -22.56 -6.13 -12.73
C ASP A 333 -22.07 -4.67 -12.56
N ALA A 334 -21.89 -4.18 -11.34
CA ALA A 334 -21.48 -2.81 -11.06
C ALA A 334 -19.97 -2.61 -11.02
N ARG A 335 -19.55 -1.40 -11.40
CA ARG A 335 -18.21 -0.89 -11.10
C ARG A 335 -18.16 -0.53 -9.63
N THR A 336 -17.50 -1.38 -8.83
CA THR A 336 -17.46 -1.21 -7.37
C THR A 336 -16.11 -0.66 -6.91
N LEU A 337 -16.13 0.36 -6.06
CA LEU A 337 -14.95 0.81 -5.33
C LEU A 337 -15.02 0.32 -3.88
N VAL A 338 -13.98 -0.35 -3.40
CA VAL A 338 -13.75 -0.57 -1.97
C VAL A 338 -12.70 0.42 -1.48
N LEU A 339 -13.13 1.37 -0.67
CA LEU A 339 -12.32 2.47 -0.16
C LEU A 339 -11.92 2.18 1.29
N GLY A 340 -10.62 2.02 1.54
CA GLY A 340 -10.04 1.99 2.88
C GLY A 340 -9.89 3.37 3.49
N ASP A 341 -9.37 3.42 4.71
CA ASP A 341 -9.22 4.66 5.48
C ASP A 341 -7.77 4.81 5.98
N GLU A 342 -7.01 5.68 5.32
CA GLU A 342 -5.59 5.96 5.58
C GLU A 342 -4.72 4.70 5.59
N GLU A 343 -4.16 4.30 6.74
CA GLU A 343 -3.34 3.09 6.90
C GLU A 343 -4.17 1.79 6.94
N PHE A 344 -5.49 1.89 7.12
CA PHE A 344 -6.43 0.76 7.11
C PHE A 344 -6.76 0.36 5.66
N MET A 345 -5.79 -0.26 5.00
CA MET A 345 -5.84 -0.62 3.58
C MET A 345 -6.05 -2.12 3.33
N TYR A 346 -5.40 -2.99 4.11
CA TYR A 346 -5.29 -4.40 3.74
C TYR A 346 -6.61 -5.18 3.85
N LEU A 347 -7.37 -5.02 4.93
CA LEU A 347 -8.69 -5.62 5.05
C LEU A 347 -9.65 -5.14 3.93
N PRO A 348 -9.76 -3.84 3.61
CA PRO A 348 -10.53 -3.39 2.45
C PRO A 348 -10.08 -4.03 1.14
N GLN A 349 -8.77 -4.20 0.91
CA GLN A 349 -8.27 -4.91 -0.27
C GLN A 349 -8.70 -6.40 -0.26
N ARG A 350 -8.66 -7.06 0.89
CA ARG A 350 -9.11 -8.47 1.00
C ARG A 350 -10.62 -8.62 0.81
N LEU A 351 -11.40 -7.66 1.27
CA LEU A 351 -12.83 -7.58 0.99
C LEU A 351 -13.08 -7.36 -0.52
N ALA A 352 -12.33 -6.45 -1.15
CA ALA A 352 -12.41 -6.20 -2.59
C ALA A 352 -12.13 -7.46 -3.41
N ALA A 353 -11.12 -8.24 -3.02
CA ALA A 353 -10.80 -9.51 -3.67
C ALA A 353 -11.92 -10.56 -3.49
N ALA A 354 -12.57 -10.59 -2.32
CA ALA A 354 -13.65 -11.52 -2.02
C ALA A 354 -14.97 -11.18 -2.75
N LEU A 355 -15.24 -9.90 -3.01
CA LEU A 355 -16.41 -9.46 -3.79
C LEU A 355 -16.35 -9.94 -5.25
N GLY A 356 -15.17 -9.92 -5.87
CA GLY A 356 -14.97 -10.29 -7.27
C GLY A 356 -15.67 -9.35 -8.26
N GLY A 357 -15.55 -9.61 -9.58
CA GLY A 357 -16.12 -8.73 -10.61
C GLY A 357 -15.28 -7.49 -10.91
N GLU A 358 -15.90 -6.40 -11.38
CA GLU A 358 -15.20 -5.12 -11.65
C GLU A 358 -15.01 -4.29 -10.38
N VAL A 359 -14.22 -4.84 -9.45
CA VAL A 359 -13.91 -4.19 -8.17
C VAL A 359 -12.53 -3.55 -8.23
N ARG A 360 -12.48 -2.27 -7.83
CA ARG A 360 -11.25 -1.52 -7.59
C ARG A 360 -11.11 -1.21 -6.11
N THR A 361 -9.87 -1.00 -5.68
CA THR A 361 -9.55 -0.59 -4.33
C THR A 361 -8.77 0.72 -4.32
N SER A 362 -9.05 1.56 -3.32
CA SER A 362 -8.33 2.79 -3.02
C SER A 362 -8.34 3.00 -1.51
N THR A 363 -7.71 4.05 -1.01
CA THR A 363 -7.88 4.49 0.38
C THR A 363 -7.83 6.01 0.47
N THR A 364 -8.29 6.56 1.58
CA THR A 364 -8.09 7.96 1.92
C THR A 364 -6.61 8.24 2.24
N THR A 365 -6.22 9.50 2.27
CA THR A 365 -4.87 9.92 2.64
C THR A 365 -4.84 11.31 3.24
N ARG A 366 -3.79 11.57 4.02
CA ARG A 366 -3.46 12.89 4.56
C ARG A 366 -2.64 13.79 3.62
N SER A 367 -2.11 13.25 2.52
CA SER A 367 -1.19 13.97 1.66
C SER A 367 -1.93 14.83 0.63
N PRO A 368 -1.77 16.17 0.66
CA PRO A 368 -2.40 17.05 -0.32
C PRO A 368 -1.64 17.04 -1.66
N ALA A 369 -2.39 16.86 -2.74
CA ALA A 369 -1.90 16.86 -4.11
C ALA A 369 -2.76 17.80 -4.97
N ALA A 370 -2.17 18.31 -6.03
CA ALA A 370 -2.90 19.07 -7.04
C ALA A 370 -3.75 18.13 -7.89
N VAL A 371 -4.91 18.62 -8.28
CA VAL A 371 -5.90 17.87 -9.06
C VAL A 371 -6.26 18.67 -10.29
N VAL A 372 -6.17 18.04 -11.45
CA VAL A 372 -6.45 18.66 -12.75
C VAL A 372 -7.08 17.60 -13.65
N ASP A 373 -8.29 17.83 -14.16
CA ASP A 373 -8.94 16.89 -15.08
C ASP A 373 -8.47 17.10 -16.54
N VAL A 374 -7.20 16.84 -16.80
CA VAL A 374 -6.59 16.91 -18.14
C VAL A 374 -6.08 15.54 -18.58
N PRO A 375 -6.15 15.19 -19.89
CA PRO A 375 -5.56 13.97 -20.43
C PRO A 375 -4.12 13.73 -19.96
N GLY A 376 -3.82 12.50 -19.52
CA GLY A 376 -2.48 12.12 -19.07
C GLY A 376 -2.05 12.58 -17.67
N TYR A 377 -2.90 13.27 -16.89
CA TYR A 377 -2.62 13.55 -15.46
C TYR A 377 -3.30 12.54 -14.53
N PRO A 378 -2.59 11.97 -13.54
CA PRO A 378 -3.11 10.86 -12.74
C PRO A 378 -4.15 11.24 -11.69
N LEU A 379 -4.19 12.47 -11.18
CA LEU A 379 -5.10 12.89 -10.10
C LEU A 379 -6.14 13.88 -10.62
N ARG A 380 -7.37 13.42 -10.85
CA ARG A 380 -8.38 14.15 -11.62
C ARG A 380 -9.57 14.65 -10.82
N THR A 381 -9.89 13.98 -9.73
CA THR A 381 -10.88 14.44 -8.76
C THR A 381 -10.37 14.25 -7.34
N VAL A 382 -10.90 15.03 -6.40
CA VAL A 382 -10.59 14.89 -4.97
C VAL A 382 -11.82 15.20 -4.13
N LEU A 383 -12.08 14.35 -3.15
CA LEU A 383 -12.95 14.63 -2.04
C LEU A 383 -12.11 15.15 -0.89
N ARG A 384 -12.47 16.31 -0.32
CA ARG A 384 -11.83 16.93 0.84
C ARG A 384 -12.80 16.85 2.02
N PHE A 385 -12.36 16.31 3.15
CA PHE A 385 -13.21 16.11 4.32
C PHE A 385 -12.36 16.11 5.61
N PRO A 386 -12.94 16.39 6.79
CA PRO A 386 -12.26 16.15 8.06
C PRO A 386 -11.88 14.68 8.21
N ALA A 387 -10.68 14.37 8.70
CA ALA A 387 -10.25 12.99 8.86
C ALA A 387 -11.17 12.26 9.85
N THR A 388 -11.38 10.97 9.59
CA THR A 388 -12.38 10.15 10.28
C THR A 388 -12.05 9.92 11.75
N GLU A 389 -10.76 9.88 12.09
CA GLU A 389 -10.22 9.72 13.45
C GLU A 389 -9.79 11.04 14.11
N ASP A 390 -9.58 12.10 13.32
CA ASP A 390 -9.13 13.42 13.79
C ASP A 390 -9.79 14.54 12.96
N PRO A 391 -10.93 15.11 13.42
CA PRO A 391 -11.66 16.11 12.66
C PRO A 391 -10.88 17.42 12.50
N GLY A 392 -9.84 17.66 13.31
CA GLY A 392 -8.98 18.85 13.20
C GLY A 392 -8.06 18.83 11.98
N ARG A 393 -7.90 17.66 11.34
CA ARG A 393 -7.06 17.47 10.17
C ARG A 393 -7.90 17.20 8.93
N THR A 394 -7.49 17.75 7.78
CA THR A 394 -8.09 17.41 6.49
C THR A 394 -7.54 16.08 5.95
N ALA A 395 -8.44 15.25 5.42
CA ALA A 395 -8.14 14.06 4.64
C ALA A 395 -8.68 14.20 3.21
N PHE A 396 -8.13 13.37 2.33
CA PHE A 396 -8.36 13.41 0.89
C PHE A 396 -8.69 12.01 0.36
N ALA A 397 -9.62 11.93 -0.61
CA ALA A 397 -9.82 10.73 -1.41
C ALA A 397 -9.79 11.12 -2.89
N TYR A 398 -8.80 10.61 -3.62
CA TYR A 398 -8.56 10.97 -5.02
C TYR A 398 -9.26 10.00 -5.98
N ASN A 399 -9.73 10.53 -7.12
CA ASN A 399 -10.35 9.75 -8.20
C ASN A 399 -11.54 8.88 -7.73
N VAL A 400 -12.25 9.31 -6.67
CA VAL A 400 -13.49 8.68 -6.21
C VAL A 400 -14.71 9.30 -6.90
N ALA A 401 -14.80 10.63 -6.90
CA ALA A 401 -15.81 11.34 -7.69
C ALA A 401 -15.56 11.16 -9.19
N PRO A 402 -16.62 11.10 -10.02
CA PRO A 402 -16.48 10.92 -11.46
C PRO A 402 -15.68 12.07 -12.10
N SER A 403 -14.66 11.74 -12.89
CA SER A 403 -13.97 12.65 -13.80
C SER A 403 -14.60 12.59 -15.19
N GLY A 404 -14.31 13.56 -16.06
CA GLY A 404 -14.76 13.56 -17.45
C GLY A 404 -14.07 12.54 -18.36
N ARG A 405 -13.08 11.78 -17.86
CA ARG A 405 -12.23 10.85 -18.65
C ARG A 405 -12.10 9.47 -18.00
N PRO A 406 -11.85 8.40 -18.77
CA PRO A 406 -11.90 7.03 -18.27
C PRO A 406 -10.69 6.62 -17.42
N ASP A 407 -9.47 6.84 -17.90
CA ASP A 407 -8.22 6.42 -17.24
C ASP A 407 -7.12 7.47 -17.49
N PRO A 408 -6.28 7.82 -16.49
CA PRO A 408 -6.31 7.46 -15.07
C PRO A 408 -7.46 8.10 -14.27
N GLY A 409 -8.43 8.73 -14.95
CA GLY A 409 -9.70 9.13 -14.36
C GLY A 409 -10.55 7.93 -13.93
N ASN A 410 -11.84 8.17 -13.78
CA ASN A 410 -12.78 7.12 -13.39
C ASN A 410 -14.13 7.20 -14.11
N ALA A 411 -14.27 7.95 -15.21
CA ALA A 411 -15.53 8.05 -15.95
C ALA A 411 -16.14 6.67 -16.27
N PRO A 412 -17.47 6.47 -16.16
CA PRO A 412 -18.49 7.44 -15.72
C PRO A 412 -18.64 7.59 -14.18
N GLY A 413 -17.72 7.04 -13.39
CA GLY A 413 -17.78 6.92 -11.94
C GLY A 413 -17.98 5.47 -11.49
N PHE A 414 -18.05 5.27 -10.18
CA PHE A 414 -18.39 3.99 -9.55
C PHE A 414 -19.90 3.89 -9.33
N ASP A 415 -20.46 2.72 -9.57
CA ASP A 415 -21.86 2.45 -9.28
C ASP A 415 -22.07 2.28 -7.78
N ASP A 416 -21.24 1.43 -7.17
CA ASP A 416 -21.26 1.13 -5.75
C ASP A 416 -19.93 1.58 -5.10
N VAL A 417 -20.03 2.22 -3.94
CA VAL A 417 -18.85 2.53 -3.11
C VAL A 417 -18.99 1.91 -1.73
N VAL A 418 -18.04 1.05 -1.36
CA VAL A 418 -17.94 0.43 -0.05
C VAL A 418 -16.82 1.11 0.73
N LEU A 419 -17.16 1.96 1.70
CA LEU A 419 -16.21 2.53 2.65
C LEU A 419 -15.98 1.53 3.78
N VAL A 420 -14.74 1.11 3.99
CA VAL A 420 -14.34 0.19 5.06
C VAL A 420 -13.40 0.93 6.00
N SER A 421 -13.80 1.08 7.26
CA SER A 421 -13.06 1.87 8.24
C SER A 421 -13.11 1.20 9.61
N ASP A 422 -12.02 1.27 10.35
CA ASP A 422 -11.92 0.87 11.76
C ASP A 422 -12.00 2.06 12.72
N ALA A 423 -12.42 3.24 12.23
CA ALA A 423 -12.64 4.42 13.06
C ALA A 423 -13.69 4.15 14.17
N PRO A 424 -13.46 4.68 15.39
CA PRO A 424 -14.30 4.40 16.56
C PRO A 424 -15.74 4.92 16.42
N GLU A 425 -16.65 4.42 17.27
CA GLU A 425 -18.00 5.00 17.42
C GLU A 425 -17.93 6.51 17.70
N GLY A 426 -18.73 7.31 16.98
CA GLY A 426 -18.63 8.77 17.01
C GLY A 426 -17.57 9.39 16.09
N GLY A 427 -16.77 8.58 15.38
CA GLY A 427 -15.85 9.06 14.36
C GLY A 427 -16.53 9.84 13.21
N HIS A 428 -15.76 10.68 12.52
CA HIS A 428 -16.26 11.71 11.61
C HIS A 428 -16.47 11.20 10.18
N THR A 429 -17.17 10.08 10.02
CA THR A 429 -17.40 9.47 8.70
C THR A 429 -18.54 10.11 7.90
N ASP A 430 -19.46 10.84 8.56
CA ASP A 430 -20.69 11.29 7.89
C ASP A 430 -20.46 12.32 6.78
N VAL A 431 -19.48 13.22 6.94
CA VAL A 431 -19.09 14.16 5.88
C VAL A 431 -18.57 13.40 4.66
N LEU A 432 -17.69 12.42 4.88
CA LEU A 432 -17.20 11.55 3.81
C LEU A 432 -18.36 10.78 3.16
N LEU A 433 -19.26 10.18 3.94
CA LEU A 433 -20.41 9.44 3.40
C LEU A 433 -21.31 10.31 2.53
N GLY A 434 -21.54 11.57 2.90
CA GLY A 434 -22.29 12.52 2.07
C GLY A 434 -21.60 12.79 0.73
N LEU A 435 -20.27 12.99 0.74
CA LEU A 435 -19.48 13.17 -0.48
C LEU A 435 -19.47 11.91 -1.36
N LEU A 436 -19.36 10.72 -0.75
CA LEU A 436 -19.45 9.44 -1.45
C LEU A 436 -20.84 9.25 -2.06
N ALA A 437 -21.90 9.59 -1.33
CA ALA A 437 -23.28 9.48 -1.81
C ALA A 437 -23.55 10.41 -3.01
N ALA A 438 -22.94 11.58 -3.05
CA ALA A 438 -23.00 12.49 -4.19
C ALA A 438 -22.07 12.08 -5.36
N SER A 439 -21.19 11.10 -5.15
CA SER A 439 -20.20 10.64 -6.14
C SER A 439 -20.58 9.31 -6.80
N ALA A 440 -21.19 8.40 -6.04
CA ALA A 440 -21.62 7.08 -6.50
C ALA A 440 -22.89 7.17 -7.36
N ARG A 441 -23.12 6.19 -8.23
CA ARG A 441 -24.29 6.19 -9.13
C ARG A 441 -25.47 5.39 -8.60
N ARG A 442 -25.27 4.43 -7.69
CA ARG A 442 -26.33 3.54 -7.18
C ARG A 442 -26.40 3.48 -5.66
N SER A 443 -25.31 3.15 -4.97
CA SER A 443 -25.32 3.05 -3.50
C SER A 443 -23.97 3.22 -2.83
N VAL A 444 -24.01 3.57 -1.55
CA VAL A 444 -22.85 3.61 -0.66
C VAL A 444 -23.08 2.67 0.53
N HIS A 445 -22.03 1.94 0.91
CA HIS A 445 -22.05 1.01 2.03
C HIS A 445 -20.89 1.34 2.99
N LEU A 446 -21.20 1.73 4.22
CA LEU A 446 -20.21 1.78 5.29
C LEU A 446 -20.11 0.40 5.94
N VAL A 447 -18.91 -0.17 5.94
CA VAL A 447 -18.53 -1.34 6.73
C VAL A 447 -17.59 -0.87 7.84
N ARG A 448 -18.12 -0.74 9.05
CA ARG A 448 -17.35 -0.40 10.23
C ARG A 448 -16.75 -1.66 10.85
N VAL A 449 -15.44 -1.73 10.96
CA VAL A 449 -14.73 -2.91 11.44
C VAL A 449 -14.36 -2.75 12.91
N ARG A 450 -14.57 -3.78 13.72
CA ARG A 450 -14.16 -3.81 15.13
C ARG A 450 -13.45 -5.10 15.46
N ALA A 451 -12.42 -5.01 16.30
CA ALA A 451 -11.85 -6.20 16.93
C ALA A 451 -12.84 -6.81 17.93
N ALA A 452 -12.77 -8.13 18.14
CA ALA A 452 -13.53 -8.79 19.21
C ALA A 452 -13.22 -8.16 20.58
N GLY A 453 -14.26 -7.87 21.37
CA GLY A 453 -14.10 -7.32 22.72
C GLY A 453 -13.85 -5.81 22.79
N ALA A 454 -13.81 -5.10 21.66
CA ALA A 454 -13.91 -3.64 21.64
C ALA A 454 -15.38 -3.25 21.82
N ALA A 455 -15.78 -2.97 23.07
CA ALA A 455 -17.09 -2.41 23.41
C ALA A 455 -17.15 -0.93 23.04
#